data_AF-A0A2A3VJD3-F1
#
_entry.id   AF-A0A2A3VJD3-F1
#
_cell.length_a   1.000
_cell.length_b   1.000
_cell.length_c   1.000
_cell.angle_alpha   90.00
_cell.angle_beta   90.00
_cell.angle_gamma   90.00
#
_symmetry.space_group_name_H-M   'P 1'
#
loop_
_entity.id
_entity.type
_entity.pdbx_description
1 polymer ?
#
loop_
_entity_poly.entity_id
_entity_poly.type
_entity_poly.pdbx_seq_one_letter_code
_entity_poly.pdbx_strand_id
1 'polypeptide(L)' 'MARSDSDHTLVLSLGRNGRASYPERPWEEIEPVLRRVWEFDGRLRAWHDVRADVQAAWQSCDPATSLRRGRSGFSRAA' A
#
# COMPACT_ATOMS: atom_id res chain seq x y z
N MET A 1 8.27 -23.05 -9.96
CA MET A 1 8.71 -21.72 -9.50
C MET A 1 7.51 -20.77 -9.42
N ALA A 2 6.55 -21.01 -8.51
CA ALA A 2 5.30 -20.24 -8.44
C ALA A 2 5.10 -19.50 -7.10
N ARG A 3 5.89 -19.84 -6.07
CA ARG A 3 5.72 -19.31 -4.71
C ARG A 3 6.00 -17.81 -4.63
N SER A 4 7.07 -17.34 -5.29
CA SER A 4 7.48 -15.92 -5.25
C SER A 4 6.48 -14.95 -5.88
N ASP A 5 5.73 -15.38 -6.90
CA ASP A 5 4.72 -14.54 -7.55
C ASP A 5 3.45 -14.41 -6.69
N SER A 6 3.06 -15.50 -6.03
CA SER A 6 1.97 -15.52 -5.06
C SER A 6 2.27 -14.64 -3.84
N ASP A 7 3.48 -14.73 -3.29
CA ASP A 7 3.95 -13.84 -2.21
C ASP A 7 3.89 -12.37 -2.60
N HIS A 8 4.37 -12.02 -3.81
CA HIS A 8 4.36 -10.62 -4.27
C HIS A 8 2.92 -10.09 -4.44
N THR A 9 2.01 -10.89 -4.98
CA THR A 9 0.60 -10.52 -5.12
C THR A 9 -0.06 -10.27 -3.76
N LEU A 10 0.25 -11.10 -2.75
CA LEU A 10 -0.25 -10.92 -1.38
C LEU A 10 0.29 -9.65 -0.73
N VAL A 11 1.58 -9.36 -0.88
CA VAL A 11 2.22 -8.12 -0.41
C VAL A 11 1.50 -6.89 -0.97
N LEU A 12 1.31 -6.85 -2.29
CA LEU A 12 0.62 -5.73 -2.94
C LEU A 12 -0.83 -5.62 -2.49
N SER A 13 -1.54 -6.74 -2.38
CA SER A 13 -2.94 -6.78 -1.96
C SER A 13 -3.09 -6.27 -0.52
N LEU A 14 -2.19 -6.66 0.39
CA LEU A 14 -2.20 -6.20 1.77
C LEU A 14 -2.06 -4.67 1.87
N GLY A 15 -1.10 -4.08 1.14
CA GLY A 15 -0.91 -2.63 1.14
C GLY A 15 -2.11 -1.87 0.58
N ARG A 16 -2.66 -2.33 -0.55
CA ARG A 16 -3.85 -1.75 -1.19
C ARG A 16 -5.09 -1.85 -0.31
N ASN A 17 -5.34 -3.02 0.27
CA ASN A 17 -6.46 -3.25 1.18
C ASN A 17 -6.30 -2.40 2.45
N GLY A 18 -5.09 -2.29 3.00
CA GLY A 18 -4.80 -1.41 4.11
C GLY A 18 -5.14 0.05 3.80
N ARG A 19 -4.82 0.54 2.60
CA ARG A 19 -5.17 1.91 2.18
C ARG A 19 -6.68 2.10 2.03
N ALA A 20 -7.35 1.12 1.44
CA ALA A 20 -8.80 1.17 1.24
C ALA A 20 -9.58 1.12 2.58
N SER A 21 -9.12 0.31 3.55
CA SER A 21 -9.75 0.21 4.87
C SER A 21 -9.43 1.41 5.77
N TYR A 22 -8.29 2.05 5.59
CA TYR A 22 -7.81 3.16 6.43
C TYR A 22 -7.35 4.37 5.60
N PRO A 23 -8.27 5.06 4.91
CA PRO A 23 -7.93 6.16 4.00
C PRO A 23 -7.44 7.43 4.72
N GLU A 24 -7.77 7.62 5.99
CA GLU A 24 -7.39 8.83 6.74
C GLU A 24 -6.24 8.59 7.73
N ARG A 25 -5.85 7.33 7.93
CA ARG A 25 -4.82 6.97 8.89
C ARG A 25 -3.44 7.04 8.23
N PRO A 26 -2.41 7.55 8.93
CA PRO A 26 -1.05 7.50 8.45
C PRO A 26 -0.49 6.08 8.51
N TRP A 27 0.57 5.82 7.75
CA TRP A 27 1.23 4.51 7.69
C TRP A 27 1.65 4.00 9.08
N GLU A 28 2.17 4.88 9.92
CA GLU A 28 2.69 4.57 11.25
C GLU A 28 1.61 4.00 12.19
N GLU A 29 0.36 4.42 12.02
CA GLU A 29 -0.78 3.91 12.79
C GLU A 29 -1.27 2.55 12.27
N ILE A 30 -1.21 2.32 10.96
CA ILE A 30 -1.75 1.11 10.34
C ILE A 30 -0.72 -0.02 10.20
N GLU A 31 0.57 0.30 10.16
CA GLU A 31 1.67 -0.67 10.06
C GLU A 31 1.52 -1.83 11.06
N PRO A 32 1.30 -1.60 12.38
CA PRO A 32 1.17 -2.70 13.33
C PRO A 32 -0.07 -3.58 13.06
N VAL A 33 -1.11 -3.04 12.41
CA VAL A 33 -2.30 -3.82 12.02
C VAL A 33 -1.97 -4.71 10.82
N LEU A 34 -1.39 -4.14 9.78
CA LEU A 34 -1.00 -4.90 8.57
C LEU A 34 0.04 -5.96 8.89
N ARG A 35 1.00 -5.65 9.76
CA ARG A 35 1.98 -6.61 10.27
C ARG A 35 1.30 -7.81 10.90
N ARG A 36 0.33 -7.60 11.81
CA ARG A 36 -0.39 -8.70 12.46
C ARG A 36 -1.14 -9.58 11.45
N VAL A 37 -1.76 -8.96 10.44
CA VAL A 37 -2.45 -9.68 9.37
C VAL A 37 -1.46 -10.53 8.56
N TRP A 38 -0.29 -9.98 8.22
CA TRP A 38 0.75 -10.69 7.49
C TRP A 38 1.33 -11.86 8.29
N GLU A 39 1.67 -11.62 9.55
CA GLU A 39 2.27 -12.63 10.44
C GLU A 39 1.26 -13.74 10.82
N PHE A 40 -0.05 -13.45 10.80
CA PHE A 40 -1.08 -14.45 11.08
C PHE A 40 -1.13 -15.58 10.04
N ASP A 41 -0.79 -15.31 8.77
CA ASP A 41 -0.79 -16.33 7.72
C ASP A 41 0.33 -17.38 7.91
N GLY A 42 1.40 -17.02 8.64
CA GLY A 42 2.44 -17.93 9.15
C GLY A 42 3.28 -18.67 8.11
N ARG A 43 2.96 -18.55 6.82
CA ARG A 43 3.57 -19.29 5.69
C ARG A 43 4.45 -18.41 4.79
N LEU A 44 4.50 -17.11 5.06
CA LEU A 44 5.10 -16.09 4.22
C LEU A 44 6.41 -15.57 4.83
N ARG A 45 7.16 -14.79 4.04
CA ARG A 45 8.42 -14.15 4.46
C ARG A 45 8.24 -13.27 5.70
N ALA A 46 9.33 -12.97 6.41
CA ALA A 46 9.27 -12.10 7.57
C ALA A 46 8.71 -10.72 7.19
N TRP A 47 7.95 -10.10 8.10
CA TRP A 47 7.39 -8.76 7.88
C TRP A 47 8.46 -7.76 7.45
N HIS A 48 9.65 -7.83 8.05
CA HIS A 48 10.76 -6.95 7.74
C HIS A 48 11.15 -6.97 6.25
N ASP A 49 11.08 -8.14 5.60
CA ASP A 49 11.48 -8.33 4.20
C ASP A 49 10.45 -7.74 3.21
N VAL A 50 9.19 -7.64 3.63
CA VAL A 50 8.08 -7.20 2.76
C VAL A 50 7.53 -5.83 3.12
N ARG A 51 7.89 -5.28 4.29
CA ARG A 51 7.38 -4.00 4.82
C ARG A 51 7.47 -2.88 3.80
N ALA A 52 8.61 -2.76 3.13
CA ALA A 52 8.86 -1.70 2.14
C ALA A 52 7.91 -1.82 0.93
N ASP A 53 7.69 -3.03 0.44
CA ASP A 53 6.80 -3.29 -0.69
C ASP A 53 5.33 -3.07 -0.32
N VAL A 54 4.92 -3.49 0.89
CA VAL A 54 3.58 -3.21 1.42
C VAL A 54 3.35 -1.71 1.56
N GLN A 55 4.34 -0.97 2.10
CA GLN A 55 4.28 0.48 2.24
C GLN A 55 4.19 1.18 0.89
N ALA A 56 4.99 0.74 -0.10
CA ALA A 56 4.93 1.28 -1.46
C ALA A 56 3.55 1.05 -2.10
N ALA A 57 2.97 -0.15 -1.93
CA ALA A 57 1.64 -0.46 -2.42
C ALA A 57 0.55 0.39 -1.72
N TRP A 58 0.70 0.64 -0.42
CA TRP A 58 -0.19 1.51 0.35
C TRP A 58 -0.15 2.96 -0.16
N GLN A 59 1.06 3.51 -0.37
CA GLN A 59 1.25 4.87 -0.86
C GLN A 59 0.78 5.06 -2.31
N SER A 60 0.93 4.03 -3.16
CA SER A 60 0.49 4.10 -4.55
C SER A 60 -1.03 4.20 -4.70
N CYS A 61 -1.80 3.83 -3.67
CA CYS A 61 -3.25 3.98 -3.63
C CYS A 61 -3.70 5.30 -3.00
N ASP A 62 -2.78 6.17 -2.59
CA ASP A 62 -3.12 7.45 -1.99
C ASP A 62 -3.58 8.48 -3.04
N PRO A 63 -4.83 8.98 -2.95
CA PRO A 63 -5.34 9.97 -3.89
C PRO A 63 -4.65 11.34 -3.77
N ALA A 64 -4.01 11.67 -2.63
CA ALA A 64 -3.29 12.93 -2.47
C ALA A 64 -2.00 12.95 -3.31
N THR A 65 -1.37 11.79 -3.56
CA THR A 65 -0.28 11.68 -4.54
C THR A 65 -0.75 11.88 -5.99
N SER A 66 -1.99 11.51 -6.31
CA SER A 66 -2.58 11.71 -7.65
C SER A 66 -3.06 13.15 -7.88
N LEU A 67 -3.50 13.85 -6.83
CA LEU A 67 -3.92 15.25 -6.93
C LEU A 67 -2.76 16.21 -7.23
N ARG A 68 -1.52 15.81 -6.91
CA ARG A 68 -0.31 16.59 -7.23
C ARG A 68 0.10 16.54 -8.71
N ARG A 69 -0.51 15.64 -9.52
CA ARG A 69 -0.30 15.53 -10.97
C ARG A 69 -1.46 16.08 -11.81
N GLY A 70 -2.54 16.55 -11.16
CA GLY A 70 -3.75 17.05 -11.83
C GLY A 70 -3.99 18.56 -11.76
N ARG A 71 -3.10 19.34 -11.13
CA ARG A 71 -3.24 20.80 -11.01
C ARG A 71 -2.25 21.53 -11.92
N SER A 72 -2.23 21.15 -13.19
CA SER A 72 -1.57 21.92 -14.24
C SER A 72 -2.63 22.42 -15.22
N GLY A 73 -2.97 23.69 -15.08
CA GLY A 73 -3.43 24.57 -16.15
C GLY A 73 -4.70 24.17 -16.90
N PHE A 74 -5.85 24.60 -16.38
CA PHE A 74 -6.91 25.07 -17.28
C PHE A 74 -7.25 26.52 -16.92
N SER A 75 -6.33 27.40 -17.31
CA SER A 75 -6.62 28.82 -17.51
C SER A 75 -6.90 29.01 -19.00
N ARG A 76 -8.16 29.21 -19.36
CA ARG A 76 -8.57 29.91 -20.58
C ARG A 76 -9.89 30.59 -20.23
N ALA A 77 -9.88 31.82 -19.73
CA ALA A 77 -9.57 33.09 -20.40
C ALA A 77 -10.52 33.36 -21.59
N ALA A 78 -11.35 34.38 -21.37
CA ALA A 78 -12.24 35.13 -22.26
C ALA A 78 -13.44 34.37 -22.86
#